data_AF-A0A1Q6DV97-F1
#
_entry.id   AF-A0A1Q6DV97-F1
#
_cell.length_a   1.000
_cell.length_b   1.000
_cell.length_c   1.000
_cell.angle_alpha   90.00
_cell.angle_beta   90.00
_cell.angle_gamma   90.00
#
_symmetry.space_group_name_H-M   'P 1'
#
loop_
_entity.id
_entity.type
_entity.pdbx_description
1 polymer ?
#
loop_
_entity_poly.entity_id
_entity_poly.type
_entity_poly.pdbx_seq_one_letter_code
_entity_poly.pdbx_strand_id
1 'polypeptide(L)'
;MDPISEKDFMETYSRYDKPTDILKEYRETMNHQNKSSYKLSRELNIPRGRIREWKSGSKPDFIKGLEKARKLELVDIGFSSDRFREINKLVSWVFSGGSINKWYAPSFSIENKQKQKLFQEIAGELGFEYELIRENKADKATEARLKNHQSIIGRALVALGAPIGTQKTNGLTLPTYLKNKKCPIEIKKDFTGIYLINRGFHDRDNGMIRFREKRSKEYLKELCNLFKEATNKKVSLSEKNLIIHGNPNELSLLPGFSSYF
;
A
#
# COMPACT_ATOMS: atom_id res chain seq x y z
N MET A 1 -5.75 14.44 8.54
CA MET A 1 -5.46 14.18 7.12
C MET A 1 -5.38 12.69 7.02
N ASP A 2 -6.30 12.13 6.27
CA ASP A 2 -6.41 10.69 6.09
C ASP A 2 -5.19 10.22 5.28
N PRO A 3 -4.49 9.16 5.70
CA PRO A 3 -3.33 8.65 4.97
C PRO A 3 -3.63 8.22 3.53
N ILE A 4 -4.88 7.92 3.17
CA ILE A 4 -5.30 7.74 1.77
C ILE A 4 -6.45 8.70 1.47
N SER A 5 -6.17 9.79 0.75
CA SER A 5 -7.26 10.63 0.23
C SER A 5 -7.80 10.08 -1.08
N GLU A 6 -9.07 10.38 -1.39
CA GLU A 6 -9.62 10.09 -2.72
C GLU A 6 -8.77 10.69 -3.84
N LYS A 7 -8.19 11.86 -3.59
CA LYS A 7 -7.33 12.55 -4.54
C LYS A 7 -6.12 11.69 -4.90
N ASP A 8 -5.38 11.20 -3.90
CA ASP A 8 -4.20 10.37 -4.13
C ASP A 8 -4.55 9.07 -4.88
N PHE A 9 -5.71 8.47 -4.54
CA PHE A 9 -6.20 7.28 -5.26
C PHE A 9 -6.52 7.58 -6.73
N MET A 10 -7.20 8.69 -7.00
CA MET A 10 -7.57 9.10 -8.35
C MET A 10 -6.34 9.45 -9.20
N GLU A 11 -5.31 10.06 -8.61
CA GLU A 11 -4.05 10.39 -9.28
C GLU A 11 -3.29 9.16 -9.78
N THR A 12 -3.60 7.96 -9.28
CA THR A 12 -3.07 6.72 -9.87
C THR A 12 -3.57 6.47 -11.30
N TYR A 13 -4.65 7.11 -11.74
CA TYR A 13 -5.17 7.00 -13.10
C TYR A 13 -4.52 8.05 -14.03
N SER A 14 -3.26 7.80 -14.38
CA SER A 14 -2.40 8.72 -15.16
C SER A 14 -2.93 9.18 -16.52
N ARG A 15 -4.00 8.56 -17.04
CA ARG A 15 -4.68 8.98 -18.28
C ARG A 15 -5.53 10.25 -18.13
N TYR A 16 -5.71 10.76 -16.90
CA TYR A 16 -6.46 11.98 -16.63
C TYR A 16 -5.55 13.02 -16.00
N ASP A 17 -5.47 14.21 -16.61
CA ASP A 17 -4.63 15.28 -16.10
C ASP A 17 -5.16 15.88 -14.79
N LYS A 18 -6.49 15.94 -14.63
CA LYS A 18 -7.17 16.56 -13.48
C LYS A 18 -8.39 15.75 -13.04
N PRO A 19 -8.20 14.54 -12.47
CA PRO A 19 -9.32 13.67 -12.13
C PRO A 19 -10.26 14.28 -11.07
N THR A 20 -9.75 15.12 -10.17
CA THR A 20 -10.57 15.85 -9.18
C THR A 20 -11.55 16.84 -9.83
N ASP A 21 -11.11 17.54 -10.88
CA ASP A 21 -11.97 18.52 -11.59
C ASP A 21 -13.01 17.77 -12.42
N ILE A 22 -12.60 16.70 -13.10
CA ILE A 22 -13.51 15.82 -13.84
C ILE A 22 -14.56 15.18 -12.90
N LEU A 23 -14.20 14.81 -11.68
CA LEU A 23 -15.14 14.29 -10.69
C LEU A 23 -16.19 15.34 -10.31
N LYS A 24 -15.78 16.59 -10.08
CA LYS A 24 -16.69 17.71 -9.80
C LYS A 24 -17.63 17.95 -10.99
N GLU A 25 -17.08 18.07 -12.19
CA GLU A 25 -17.86 18.22 -13.44
C GLU A 25 -18.89 17.09 -13.62
N TYR A 26 -18.47 15.84 -13.39
CA TYR A 26 -19.34 14.67 -13.50
C TYR A 26 -20.48 14.74 -12.49
N ARG A 27 -20.18 15.01 -11.21
CA ARG A 27 -21.19 15.14 -10.15
C ARG A 27 -22.19 16.25 -10.44
N GLU A 28 -21.72 17.43 -10.80
CA GLU A 28 -22.59 18.57 -11.14
C GLU A 28 -23.49 18.26 -12.33
N THR A 29 -22.96 17.55 -13.33
CA THR A 29 -23.75 17.09 -14.48
C THR A 29 -24.83 16.09 -14.08
N MET A 30 -24.50 15.09 -13.25
CA MET A 30 -25.44 14.07 -12.80
C MET A 30 -26.52 14.64 -11.86
N ASN A 31 -26.17 15.60 -11.01
CA ASN A 31 -27.11 16.31 -10.14
C ASN A 31 -28.17 17.10 -10.92
N HIS A 32 -27.86 17.51 -12.15
CA HIS A 32 -28.74 18.29 -13.02
C HIS A 32 -29.14 17.54 -14.30
N GLN A 33 -29.28 16.21 -14.21
CA GLN A 33 -29.58 15.35 -15.36
C GLN A 33 -30.90 15.68 -16.08
N ASN A 34 -31.82 16.40 -15.43
CA ASN A 34 -33.07 16.89 -16.04
C ASN A 34 -32.83 18.03 -17.06
N LYS A 35 -31.74 18.78 -16.95
CA LYS A 35 -31.42 19.87 -17.89
C LYS A 35 -30.90 19.33 -19.23
N SER A 36 -31.16 20.04 -20.31
CA SER A 36 -30.61 19.69 -21.63
C SER A 36 -29.08 19.80 -21.62
N SER A 37 -28.39 18.96 -22.39
CA SER A 37 -26.92 19.01 -22.48
C SER A 37 -26.40 20.36 -22.98
N TYR A 38 -27.21 21.10 -23.76
CA TYR A 38 -26.87 22.44 -24.22
C TYR A 38 -26.87 23.44 -23.05
N LYS A 39 -27.90 23.42 -22.20
CA LYS A 39 -28.00 24.29 -21.03
C LYS A 39 -26.85 24.01 -20.05
N LEU A 40 -26.60 22.74 -19.74
CA LEU A 40 -25.50 22.34 -18.85
C LEU A 40 -24.12 22.74 -19.41
N SER A 41 -23.92 22.64 -20.73
CA SER A 41 -22.65 23.02 -21.35
C SER A 41 -22.34 24.51 -21.17
N ARG A 42 -23.33 25.37 -21.32
CA ARG A 42 -23.19 26.82 -21.07
C ARG A 42 -23.01 27.14 -19.59
N GLU A 43 -23.78 26.51 -18.70
CA GLU A 43 -23.75 26.79 -17.26
C GLU A 43 -22.46 26.30 -16.59
N LEU A 44 -22.00 25.10 -16.94
CA LEU A 44 -20.85 24.46 -16.29
C LEU A 44 -19.54 24.63 -17.07
N ASN A 45 -19.58 25.24 -18.26
CA ASN A 45 -18.45 25.37 -19.17
C ASN A 45 -17.81 24.00 -19.54
N ILE A 46 -18.62 22.94 -19.64
CA ILE A 46 -18.19 21.59 -20.00
C ILE A 46 -18.56 21.32 -21.47
N PRO A 47 -17.70 20.66 -22.27
CA PRO A 47 -18.04 20.27 -23.64
C PRO A 47 -19.34 19.47 -23.71
N ARG A 48 -20.27 19.90 -24.57
CA ARG A 48 -21.60 19.27 -24.72
C ARG A 48 -21.53 17.76 -25.05
N GLY A 49 -20.51 17.33 -25.80
CA GLY A 49 -20.28 15.92 -26.12
C GLY A 49 -20.03 15.07 -24.86
N ARG A 50 -19.13 15.52 -23.99
CA ARG A 50 -18.82 14.88 -22.70
C ARG A 50 -20.07 14.75 -21.81
N ILE A 51 -20.86 15.82 -21.72
CA ILE A 51 -22.13 15.80 -20.98
C ILE A 51 -23.09 14.76 -21.54
N ARG A 52 -23.23 14.68 -22.87
CA ARG A 52 -24.10 13.69 -23.53
C ARG A 52 -23.68 12.27 -23.20
N GLU A 53 -22.39 11.97 -23.30
CA GLU A 53 -21.85 10.66 -22.95
C GLU A 53 -22.14 10.29 -21.49
N TRP A 54 -21.96 11.22 -20.56
CA TRP A 54 -22.25 10.96 -19.14
C TRP A 54 -23.74 10.72 -18.90
N LYS A 55 -24.61 11.51 -19.52
CA LYS A 55 -26.07 11.33 -19.43
C LYS A 55 -26.55 10.03 -20.08
N SER A 56 -25.82 9.50 -21.07
CA SER A 56 -26.09 8.19 -21.65
C SER A 56 -25.48 7.03 -20.85
N GLY A 57 -25.00 7.28 -19.63
CA GLY A 57 -24.49 6.26 -18.72
C GLY A 57 -22.98 6.01 -18.79
N SER A 58 -22.24 6.73 -19.64
CA SER A 58 -20.78 6.65 -19.62
C SER A 58 -20.25 7.22 -18.31
N LYS A 59 -19.22 6.58 -17.76
CA LYS A 59 -18.57 7.01 -16.51
C LYS A 59 -17.06 6.78 -16.64
N PRO A 60 -16.23 7.79 -16.36
CA PRO A 60 -14.78 7.63 -16.31
C PRO A 60 -14.37 6.45 -15.42
N ASP A 61 -13.37 5.69 -15.86
CA ASP A 61 -12.89 4.49 -15.15
C ASP A 61 -12.37 4.80 -13.74
N PHE A 62 -11.73 5.97 -13.53
CA PHE A 62 -11.28 6.39 -12.20
C PHE A 62 -12.46 6.64 -11.25
N ILE A 63 -13.62 7.12 -11.73
CA ILE A 63 -14.82 7.30 -10.91
C ILE A 63 -15.39 5.93 -10.54
N LYS A 64 -15.47 4.98 -11.49
CA LYS A 64 -15.84 3.58 -11.20
C LYS A 64 -14.89 2.94 -10.19
N GLY A 65 -13.59 3.25 -10.31
CA GLY A 65 -12.56 2.79 -9.40
C GLY A 65 -12.72 3.36 -8.00
N LEU A 66 -12.95 4.67 -7.89
CA LEU A 66 -13.17 5.37 -6.63
C LEU A 66 -14.43 4.87 -5.91
N GLU A 67 -15.52 4.64 -6.63
CA GLU A 67 -16.74 4.04 -6.06
C GLU A 67 -16.48 2.65 -5.48
N LYS A 68 -15.67 1.82 -6.16
CA LYS A 68 -15.25 0.52 -5.64
C LYS A 68 -14.32 0.66 -4.45
N ALA A 69 -13.36 1.58 -4.50
CA ALA A 69 -12.44 1.84 -3.40
C ALA A 69 -13.18 2.29 -2.13
N ARG A 70 -14.21 3.15 -2.25
CA ARG A 70 -15.09 3.54 -1.14
C ARG A 70 -15.84 2.35 -0.56
N LYS A 71 -16.43 1.51 -1.41
CA LYS A 71 -17.16 0.29 -0.97
C LYS A 71 -16.25 -0.71 -0.24
N LEU A 72 -14.98 -0.74 -0.62
CA LEU A 72 -13.95 -1.56 0.01
C LEU A 72 -13.24 -0.82 1.15
N GLU A 73 -13.67 0.39 1.52
CA GLU A 73 -13.07 1.22 2.56
C GLU A 73 -11.54 1.36 2.40
N LEU A 74 -11.11 1.67 1.16
CA LEU A 74 -9.71 1.83 0.78
C LEU A 74 -9.27 3.29 0.63
N VAL A 75 -10.19 4.24 0.82
CA VAL A 75 -9.96 5.69 0.71
C VAL A 75 -10.70 6.39 1.83
N ASP A 76 -10.24 7.59 2.19
CA ASP A 76 -10.73 8.38 3.31
C ASP A 76 -10.67 7.63 4.65
N ILE A 77 -9.63 6.80 4.79
CA ILE A 77 -9.36 6.04 6.02
C ILE A 77 -8.26 6.72 6.83
N GLY A 78 -8.55 7.00 8.11
CA GLY A 78 -7.65 7.63 9.07
C GLY A 78 -6.64 6.66 9.71
N PHE A 79 -5.63 7.21 10.40
CA PHE A 79 -4.66 6.39 11.16
C PHE A 79 -5.28 5.57 12.30
N SER A 80 -6.42 5.98 12.83
CA SER A 80 -7.14 5.28 13.90
C SER A 80 -7.97 4.10 13.40
N SER A 81 -8.04 3.87 12.08
CA SER A 81 -8.78 2.75 11.50
C SER A 81 -7.94 1.48 11.58
N ASP A 82 -8.49 0.41 12.16
CA ASP A 82 -7.86 -0.92 12.14
C ASP A 82 -7.65 -1.41 10.70
N ARG A 83 -8.59 -1.09 9.80
CA ARG A 83 -8.45 -1.37 8.37
C ARG A 83 -7.21 -0.70 7.77
N PHE A 84 -6.92 0.54 8.15
CA PHE A 84 -5.69 1.20 7.71
C PHE A 84 -4.44 0.50 8.23
N ARG A 85 -4.46 -0.03 9.47
CA ARG A 85 -3.33 -0.81 10.02
C ARG A 85 -3.03 -2.03 9.15
N GLU A 86 -4.05 -2.77 8.75
CA GLU A 86 -3.90 -3.94 7.88
C GLU A 86 -3.44 -3.58 6.47
N ILE A 87 -3.97 -2.49 5.89
CA ILE A 87 -3.49 -1.97 4.60
C ILE A 87 -2.01 -1.54 4.70
N ASN A 88 -1.61 -0.88 5.78
CA ASN A 88 -0.22 -0.51 6.04
C ASN A 88 0.71 -1.73 6.12
N LYS A 89 0.25 -2.84 6.69
CA LYS A 89 0.99 -4.12 6.67
C LYS A 89 1.18 -4.63 5.24
N LEU A 90 0.15 -4.55 4.38
CA LEU A 90 0.29 -4.90 2.95
C LEU A 90 1.26 -3.96 2.21
N VAL A 91 1.27 -2.65 2.51
CA VAL A 91 2.27 -1.72 1.97
C VAL A 91 3.67 -2.17 2.35
N SER A 92 3.92 -2.44 3.65
CA SER A 92 5.22 -2.95 4.10
C SER A 92 5.61 -4.26 3.42
N TRP A 93 4.65 -5.15 3.19
CA TRP A 93 4.87 -6.39 2.45
C TRP A 93 5.32 -6.12 1.01
N VAL A 94 4.75 -5.14 0.29
CA VAL A 94 5.23 -4.76 -1.05
C VAL A 94 6.69 -4.29 -1.00
N PHE A 95 7.05 -3.48 -0.01
CA PHE A 95 8.42 -2.98 0.16
C PHE A 95 9.42 -4.11 0.45
N SER A 96 9.04 -5.07 1.29
CA SER A 96 9.93 -6.08 1.87
C SER A 96 9.89 -7.44 1.18
N GLY A 97 8.80 -7.82 0.52
CA GLY A 97 8.63 -9.18 0.00
C GLY A 97 7.56 -9.28 -1.08
N GLY A 98 7.21 -8.19 -1.75
CA GLY A 98 6.15 -8.18 -2.75
C GLY A 98 6.46 -7.28 -3.93
N SER A 99 5.50 -7.20 -4.85
CA SER A 99 5.57 -6.29 -6.00
C SER A 99 4.17 -5.92 -6.47
N ILE A 100 4.04 -4.75 -7.10
CA ILE A 100 2.82 -4.33 -7.81
C ILE A 100 3.19 -4.26 -9.29
N ASN A 101 2.48 -4.96 -10.16
CA ASN A 101 2.78 -4.89 -11.60
C ASN A 101 2.20 -3.61 -12.25
N LYS A 102 2.49 -3.39 -13.55
CA LYS A 102 1.98 -2.23 -14.31
C LYS A 102 0.45 -2.12 -14.39
N TRP A 103 -0.27 -3.20 -14.10
CA TRP A 103 -1.72 -3.26 -14.06
C TRP A 103 -2.29 -3.05 -12.65
N TYR A 104 -1.44 -2.61 -11.71
CA TYR A 104 -1.77 -2.43 -10.30
C TYR A 104 -2.18 -3.73 -9.60
N ALA A 105 -1.76 -4.90 -10.09
CA ALA A 105 -2.00 -6.15 -9.39
C ALA A 105 -0.85 -6.43 -8.40
N PRO A 106 -1.12 -6.44 -7.08
CA PRO A 106 -0.12 -6.79 -6.08
C PRO A 106 0.13 -8.30 -6.02
N SER A 107 1.34 -8.67 -5.64
CA SER A 107 1.78 -10.03 -5.34
C SER A 107 2.69 -10.00 -4.11
N PHE A 108 2.56 -11.02 -3.27
CA PHE A 108 3.24 -11.08 -1.97
C PHE A 108 3.95 -12.43 -1.85
N SER A 109 5.27 -12.43 -1.67
CA SER A 109 6.04 -13.66 -1.48
C SER A 109 5.72 -14.30 -0.13
N ILE A 110 5.48 -15.60 -0.16
CA ILE A 110 5.13 -16.45 0.98
C ILE A 110 6.17 -17.57 1.05
N GLU A 111 7.16 -17.43 1.93
CA GLU A 111 8.30 -18.36 1.98
C GLU A 111 8.04 -19.57 2.89
N ASN A 112 7.14 -19.45 3.87
CA ASN A 112 6.85 -20.49 4.84
C ASN A 112 5.41 -20.39 5.37
N LYS A 113 4.98 -21.43 6.11
CA LYS A 113 3.63 -21.53 6.67
C LYS A 113 3.31 -20.43 7.69
N GLN A 114 4.29 -19.92 8.44
CA GLN A 114 4.06 -18.83 9.40
C GLN A 114 3.73 -17.53 8.67
N LYS A 115 4.49 -17.17 7.63
CA LYS A 115 4.20 -16.02 6.75
C LYS A 115 2.87 -16.18 6.03
N GLN A 116 2.53 -17.41 5.61
CA GLN A 116 1.21 -17.69 5.03
C GLN A 116 0.08 -17.40 6.01
N LYS A 117 0.20 -17.87 7.27
CA LYS A 117 -0.80 -17.64 8.31
C LYS A 117 -0.95 -16.14 8.61
N LEU A 118 0.17 -15.41 8.73
CA LEU A 118 0.14 -13.97 8.92
C LEU A 118 -0.56 -13.24 7.76
N PHE A 119 -0.24 -13.63 6.52
CA PHE A 119 -0.90 -13.06 5.34
C PHE A 119 -2.40 -13.38 5.33
N GLN A 120 -2.77 -14.61 5.70
CA GLN A 120 -4.17 -15.04 5.81
C GLN A 120 -4.95 -14.23 6.85
N GLU A 121 -4.35 -13.94 8.01
CA GLU A 121 -4.95 -13.08 9.03
C GLU A 121 -5.18 -11.66 8.49
N ILE A 122 -4.16 -11.03 7.89
CA ILE A 122 -4.28 -9.69 7.28
C ILE A 122 -5.35 -9.66 6.19
N ALA A 123 -5.36 -10.66 5.31
CA ALA A 123 -6.35 -10.76 4.24
C ALA A 123 -7.76 -10.99 4.80
N GLY A 124 -7.89 -11.80 5.86
CA GLY A 124 -9.14 -12.06 6.56
C GLY A 124 -9.75 -10.80 7.19
N GLU A 125 -8.95 -10.04 7.94
CA GLU A 125 -9.37 -8.75 8.53
C GLU A 125 -9.81 -7.73 7.46
N LEU A 126 -9.20 -7.79 6.28
CA LEU A 126 -9.56 -6.93 5.15
C LEU A 126 -10.78 -7.42 4.36
N GLY A 127 -11.23 -8.67 4.60
CA GLY A 127 -12.26 -9.34 3.81
C GLY A 127 -11.80 -9.68 2.39
N PHE A 128 -10.50 -9.85 2.18
CA PHE A 128 -9.91 -10.14 0.88
C PHE A 128 -9.64 -11.62 0.69
N GLU A 129 -10.22 -12.19 -0.36
CA GLU A 129 -9.84 -13.52 -0.81
C GLU A 129 -8.51 -13.49 -1.54
N TYR A 130 -7.70 -14.53 -1.35
CA TYR A 130 -6.45 -14.72 -2.07
C TYR A 130 -6.30 -16.16 -2.56
N GLU A 131 -5.37 -16.34 -3.49
CA GLU A 131 -4.88 -17.62 -3.95
C GLU A 131 -3.36 -17.67 -3.79
N LEU A 132 -2.84 -18.87 -3.57
CA LEU A 132 -1.42 -19.14 -3.67
C LEU A 132 -1.11 -19.62 -5.08
N ILE A 133 -0.04 -19.08 -5.65
CA ILE A 133 0.44 -19.47 -6.95
C ILE A 133 1.88 -19.96 -6.86
N ARG A 134 2.25 -20.80 -7.82
CA ARG A 134 3.58 -21.42 -7.90
C ARG A 134 3.92 -22.29 -6.69
N GLU A 135 2.90 -22.76 -5.98
CA GLU A 135 3.07 -23.84 -5.01
C GLU A 135 3.79 -25.01 -5.70
N ASN A 136 4.85 -25.51 -5.08
CA ASN A 136 5.64 -26.65 -5.56
C ASN A 136 6.54 -26.40 -6.79
N LYS A 137 6.88 -25.15 -7.11
CA LYS A 137 7.93 -24.85 -8.11
C LYS A 137 9.28 -24.63 -7.43
N ALA A 138 10.18 -25.60 -7.55
CA ALA A 138 11.51 -25.56 -6.92
C ALA A 138 12.35 -24.32 -7.28
N ASP A 139 12.05 -23.68 -8.42
CA ASP A 139 12.79 -22.53 -8.95
C ASP A 139 12.17 -21.17 -8.58
N LYS A 140 10.97 -21.11 -7.97
CA LYS A 140 10.26 -19.85 -7.69
C LYS A 140 9.57 -19.85 -6.34
N ALA A 141 9.71 -18.74 -5.62
CA ALA A 141 8.97 -18.51 -4.38
C ALA A 141 7.45 -18.54 -4.63
N THR A 142 6.72 -19.19 -3.72
CA THR A 142 5.26 -19.12 -3.65
C THR A 142 4.84 -17.66 -3.47
N GLU A 143 3.81 -17.24 -4.20
CA GLU A 143 3.24 -15.89 -4.08
C GLU A 143 1.76 -15.98 -3.73
N ALA A 144 1.29 -15.13 -2.82
CA ALA A 144 -0.12 -14.84 -2.63
C ALA A 144 -0.57 -13.74 -3.60
N ARG A 145 -1.73 -13.93 -4.22
CA ARG A 145 -2.42 -12.94 -5.06
C ARG A 145 -3.87 -12.81 -4.63
N LEU A 146 -4.36 -11.58 -4.53
CA LEU A 146 -5.76 -11.33 -4.18
C LEU A 146 -6.66 -11.77 -5.34
N LYS A 147 -7.77 -12.46 -5.10
CA LYS A 147 -8.63 -12.95 -6.20
C LYS A 147 -9.43 -11.83 -6.84
N ASN A 148 -10.01 -10.96 -6.01
CA ASN A 148 -10.92 -9.91 -6.42
C ASN A 148 -10.29 -8.52 -6.26
N HIS A 149 -10.71 -7.59 -7.10
CA HIS A 149 -10.35 -6.16 -6.98
C HIS A 149 -8.84 -5.85 -6.96
N GLN A 150 -7.99 -6.73 -7.48
CA GLN A 150 -6.52 -6.58 -7.46
C GLN A 150 -6.06 -5.18 -7.86
N SER A 151 -6.56 -4.66 -8.98
CA SER A 151 -6.16 -3.34 -9.50
C SER A 151 -6.64 -2.19 -8.63
N ILE A 152 -7.80 -2.30 -7.96
CA ILE A 152 -8.30 -1.28 -7.03
C ILE A 152 -7.44 -1.29 -5.76
N ILE A 153 -7.16 -2.47 -5.22
CA ILE A 153 -6.35 -2.62 -4.00
C ILE A 153 -4.91 -2.15 -4.28
N GLY A 154 -4.29 -2.59 -5.37
CA GLY A 154 -2.94 -2.14 -5.70
C GLY A 154 -2.86 -0.64 -6.00
N ARG A 155 -3.90 -0.02 -6.55
CA ARG A 155 -3.97 1.46 -6.66
C ARG A 155 -4.01 2.13 -5.29
N ALA A 156 -4.76 1.60 -4.33
CA ALA A 156 -4.76 2.12 -2.97
C ALA A 156 -3.37 1.99 -2.31
N LEU A 157 -2.68 0.87 -2.51
CA LEU A 157 -1.30 0.70 -2.04
C LEU A 157 -0.34 1.69 -2.72
N VAL A 158 -0.48 1.94 -4.02
CA VAL A 158 0.33 2.94 -4.74
C VAL A 158 0.03 4.37 -4.28
N ALA A 159 -1.23 4.69 -4.00
CA ALA A 159 -1.61 5.98 -3.42
C ALA A 159 -0.93 6.21 -2.05
N LEU A 160 -0.69 5.13 -1.30
CA LEU A 160 0.12 5.12 -0.09
C LEU A 160 1.63 5.15 -0.32
N GLY A 161 2.10 5.25 -1.56
CA GLY A 161 3.52 5.28 -1.91
C GLY A 161 4.16 3.90 -2.08
N ALA A 162 3.38 2.82 -2.17
CA ALA A 162 3.94 1.52 -2.58
C ALA A 162 4.46 1.60 -4.03
N PRO A 163 5.67 1.09 -4.32
CA PRO A 163 6.26 1.20 -5.65
C PRO A 163 5.61 0.26 -6.66
N ILE A 164 5.50 0.72 -7.92
CA ILE A 164 5.15 -0.12 -9.07
C ILE A 164 6.43 -0.73 -9.67
N GLY A 165 6.34 -2.00 -10.04
CA GLY A 165 7.38 -2.75 -10.71
C GLY A 165 8.40 -3.41 -9.77
N THR A 166 9.37 -4.08 -10.38
CA THR A 166 10.51 -4.71 -9.69
C THR A 166 11.72 -3.80 -9.61
N GLN A 167 11.71 -2.64 -10.29
CA GLN A 167 12.80 -1.66 -10.32
C GLN A 167 12.86 -0.86 -9.02
N LYS A 168 13.35 -1.57 -8.02
CA LYS A 168 13.36 -1.25 -6.61
C LYS A 168 14.57 -0.40 -6.19
N THR A 169 15.36 0.13 -7.12
CA THR A 169 16.74 0.57 -6.85
C THR A 169 17.01 2.07 -6.96
N ASN A 170 16.33 2.81 -7.85
CA ASN A 170 16.57 4.25 -8.03
C ASN A 170 15.33 5.07 -7.64
N GLY A 171 15.52 6.07 -6.77
CA GLY A 171 14.45 6.99 -6.36
C GLY A 171 13.41 6.42 -5.39
N LEU A 172 13.59 5.20 -4.87
CA LEU A 172 12.67 4.65 -3.87
C LEU A 172 12.80 5.40 -2.54
N THR A 173 11.66 5.85 -2.03
CA THR A 173 11.53 6.44 -0.69
C THR A 173 10.48 5.67 0.11
N LEU A 174 10.54 5.76 1.43
CA LEU A 174 9.45 5.29 2.28
C LEU A 174 8.18 6.11 2.05
N PRO A 175 7.00 5.52 2.31
CA PRO A 175 5.74 6.25 2.31
C PRO A 175 5.80 7.55 3.12
N THR A 176 5.30 8.64 2.53
CA THR A 176 5.32 9.97 3.16
C THR A 176 4.54 10.02 4.47
N TYR A 177 3.46 9.22 4.59
CA TYR A 177 2.68 9.15 5.82
C TYR A 177 3.49 8.64 7.01
N LEU A 178 4.50 7.78 6.82
CA LEU A 178 5.38 7.30 7.90
C LEU A 178 6.30 8.40 8.45
N LYS A 179 6.57 9.43 7.64
CA LYS A 179 7.36 10.61 8.03
C LYS A 179 6.49 11.70 8.68
N ASN A 180 5.17 11.55 8.64
CA ASN A 180 4.25 12.52 9.22
C ASN A 180 4.30 12.46 10.75
N LYS A 181 4.44 13.61 11.42
CA LYS A 181 4.44 13.72 12.89
C LYS A 181 3.14 13.21 13.54
N LYS A 182 2.04 13.18 12.80
CA LYS A 182 0.74 12.67 13.27
C LYS A 182 0.59 11.15 13.10
N CYS A 183 1.54 10.47 12.48
CA CYS A 183 1.51 9.03 12.30
C CYS A 183 1.74 8.33 13.66
N PRO A 184 0.77 7.55 14.17
CA PRO A 184 0.93 6.83 15.42
C PRO A 184 2.10 5.85 15.37
N ILE A 185 2.73 5.60 16.52
CA ILE A 185 3.88 4.71 16.61
C ILE A 185 3.51 3.27 16.23
N GLU A 186 2.27 2.86 16.47
CA GLU A 186 1.70 1.56 16.14
C GLU A 186 1.74 1.30 14.63
N ILE A 187 1.47 2.31 13.79
CA ILE A 187 1.56 2.19 12.33
C ILE A 187 3.00 1.93 11.89
N LYS A 188 3.96 2.62 12.51
CA LYS A 188 5.40 2.45 12.24
C LYS A 188 5.88 1.08 12.71
N LYS A 189 5.37 0.61 13.84
CA LYS A 189 5.62 -0.74 14.39
C LYS A 189 5.07 -1.82 13.49
N ASP A 190 3.83 -1.70 13.03
CA ASP A 190 3.22 -2.65 12.08
C ASP A 190 4.05 -2.74 10.79
N PHE A 191 4.42 -1.58 10.22
CA PHE A 191 5.26 -1.53 9.03
C PHE A 191 6.61 -2.20 9.27
N THR A 192 7.28 -1.85 10.37
CA THR A 192 8.60 -2.39 10.74
C THR A 192 8.53 -3.89 10.99
N GLY A 193 7.50 -4.37 11.69
CA GLY A 193 7.28 -5.77 12.01
C GLY A 193 7.18 -6.63 10.76
N ILE A 194 6.30 -6.26 9.81
CA ILE A 194 6.19 -6.97 8.53
C ILE A 194 7.51 -6.96 7.77
N TYR A 195 8.21 -5.81 7.75
CA TYR A 195 9.48 -5.70 7.04
C TYR A 195 10.54 -6.65 7.60
N LEU A 196 10.66 -6.70 8.93
CA LEU A 196 11.63 -7.56 9.61
C LEU A 196 11.24 -9.04 9.53
N ILE A 197 9.95 -9.40 9.60
CA ILE A 197 9.50 -10.78 9.36
C ILE A 197 9.87 -11.23 7.95
N ASN A 198 9.75 -10.35 6.96
CA ASN A 198 10.03 -10.69 5.58
C ASN A 198 11.53 -10.76 5.26
N ARG A 199 12.38 -9.94 5.92
CA ARG A 199 13.78 -9.75 5.52
C ARG A 199 14.79 -10.09 6.60
N GLY A 200 14.41 -9.97 7.85
CA GLY A 200 15.27 -10.17 9.01
C GLY A 200 15.68 -11.62 9.18
N PHE A 201 16.89 -11.79 9.67
CA PHE A 201 17.42 -13.03 10.22
C PHE A 201 17.87 -12.77 11.65
N HIS A 202 17.55 -13.66 12.58
CA HIS A 202 17.96 -13.57 13.97
C HIS A 202 19.35 -14.19 14.16
N ASP A 203 20.31 -13.32 14.43
CA ASP A 203 21.62 -13.70 14.92
C ASP A 203 21.51 -14.03 16.40
N ARG A 204 21.40 -15.34 16.70
CA ARG A 204 21.19 -15.86 18.06
C ARG A 204 22.38 -15.63 18.98
N ASP A 205 23.59 -15.62 18.43
CA ASP A 205 24.83 -15.43 19.20
C ASP A 205 24.89 -14.01 19.78
N ASN A 206 24.39 -13.03 19.02
CA ASN A 206 24.41 -11.62 19.40
C ASN A 206 23.04 -11.10 19.88
N GLY A 207 21.99 -11.90 19.77
CA GLY A 207 20.60 -11.49 20.03
C GLY A 207 20.15 -10.32 19.17
N MET A 208 20.52 -10.30 17.88
CA MET A 208 20.24 -9.17 16.96
C MET A 208 19.44 -9.62 15.75
N ILE A 209 18.66 -8.71 15.15
CA ILE A 209 18.06 -8.94 13.83
C ILE A 209 18.91 -8.26 12.76
N ARG A 210 19.30 -8.99 11.72
CA ARG A 210 20.13 -8.50 10.62
C ARG A 210 19.50 -8.81 9.27
N PHE A 211 19.69 -7.92 8.30
CA PHE A 211 19.39 -8.22 6.90
C PHE A 211 20.18 -7.33 5.95
N ARG A 212 20.31 -7.80 4.70
CA ARG A 212 20.96 -7.06 3.62
C ARG A 212 19.94 -6.63 2.58
N GLU A 213 20.05 -5.38 2.13
CA GLU A 213 19.19 -4.84 1.07
C GLU A 213 20.03 -4.24 -0.07
N LYS A 214 19.63 -4.54 -1.31
CA LYS A 214 20.29 -4.03 -2.52
C LYS A 214 19.59 -2.74 -2.97
N ARG A 215 19.56 -1.73 -2.09
CA ARG A 215 18.88 -0.43 -2.30
C ARG A 215 19.84 0.75 -2.18
N SER A 216 19.37 1.95 -2.52
CA SER A 216 20.13 3.19 -2.36
C SER A 216 20.45 3.46 -0.89
N LYS A 217 21.58 4.16 -0.64
CA LYS A 217 22.02 4.49 0.72
C LYS A 217 21.01 5.40 1.41
N GLU A 218 20.35 6.28 0.66
CA GLU A 218 19.32 7.20 1.11
C GLU A 218 18.12 6.43 1.65
N TYR A 219 17.62 5.45 0.90
CA TYR A 219 16.52 4.59 1.34
C TYR A 219 16.88 3.78 2.59
N LEU A 220 18.10 3.24 2.66
CA LEU A 220 18.54 2.50 3.85
C LEU A 220 18.65 3.40 5.10
N LYS A 221 19.02 4.68 4.94
CA LYS A 221 18.97 5.66 6.03
C LYS A 221 17.53 5.94 6.48
N GLU A 222 16.59 6.05 5.54
CA GLU A 222 15.16 6.21 5.89
C GLU A 222 14.64 5.02 6.69
N LEU A 223 14.95 3.78 6.28
CA LEU A 223 14.62 2.57 7.04
C LEU A 223 15.26 2.57 8.42
N CYS A 224 16.54 2.94 8.52
CA CYS A 224 17.24 2.99 9.80
C CYS A 224 16.55 3.94 10.78
N ASN A 225 16.12 5.11 10.32
CA ASN A 225 15.40 6.08 11.15
C ASN A 225 14.02 5.55 11.56
N LEU A 226 13.24 4.99 10.63
CA LEU A 226 11.95 4.39 10.92
C LEU A 226 12.08 3.27 11.96
N PHE A 227 13.06 2.39 11.80
CA PHE A 227 13.22 1.22 12.68
C PHE A 227 13.70 1.63 14.06
N LYS A 228 14.57 2.64 14.19
CA LYS A 228 14.94 3.21 15.49
C LYS A 228 13.72 3.70 16.24
N GLU A 229 12.86 4.46 15.55
CA GLU A 229 11.65 5.00 16.14
C GLU A 229 10.69 3.88 16.56
N ALA A 230 10.39 2.94 15.66
CA ALA A 230 9.44 1.86 15.90
C ALA A 230 9.88 0.87 17.00
N THR A 231 11.18 0.56 17.06
CA THR A 231 11.71 -0.42 18.02
C THR A 231 12.13 0.21 19.35
N ASN A 232 12.39 1.52 19.38
CA ASN A 232 13.10 2.19 20.48
C ASN A 232 14.44 1.50 20.82
N LYS A 233 15.10 0.92 19.81
CA LYS A 233 16.42 0.28 19.93
C LYS A 233 17.44 0.96 19.04
N LYS A 234 18.72 0.68 19.31
CA LYS A 234 19.80 1.06 18.41
C LYS A 234 19.64 0.30 17.08
N VAL A 235 19.70 1.04 15.97
CA VAL A 235 19.80 0.47 14.62
C VAL A 235 21.04 1.02 13.96
N SER A 236 21.88 0.15 13.40
CA SER A 236 23.08 0.52 12.68
C SER A 236 22.98 0.11 11.21
N LEU A 237 23.55 0.95 10.34
CA LEU A 237 23.71 0.70 8.92
C LEU A 237 25.20 0.56 8.62
N SER A 238 25.62 -0.62 8.14
CA SER A 238 26.98 -0.87 7.66
C SER A 238 26.91 -1.29 6.19
N GLU A 239 27.39 -0.43 5.30
CA GLU A 239 27.22 -0.53 3.85
C GLU A 239 25.76 -0.74 3.42
N LYS A 240 25.37 -2.01 3.23
CA LYS A 240 24.03 -2.47 2.81
C LYS A 240 23.35 -3.37 3.85
N ASN A 241 23.98 -3.55 5.00
CA ASN A 241 23.47 -4.37 6.10
C ASN A 241 22.83 -3.47 7.16
N LEU A 242 21.59 -3.78 7.51
CA LEU A 242 20.89 -3.18 8.64
C LEU A 242 20.92 -4.15 9.81
N ILE A 243 21.20 -3.62 10.99
CA ILE A 243 21.32 -4.37 12.24
C ILE A 243 20.47 -3.68 13.28
N ILE A 244 19.47 -4.40 13.80
CA ILE A 244 18.62 -3.99 14.91
C ILE A 244 19.18 -4.67 16.15
N HIS A 245 19.58 -3.87 17.12
CA HIS A 245 20.19 -4.35 18.36
C HIS A 245 19.09 -4.70 19.36
N GLY A 246 19.19 -5.87 19.99
CA GLY A 246 18.20 -6.36 20.95
C GLY A 246 17.42 -7.57 20.45
N ASN A 247 17.07 -8.45 21.38
CA ASN A 247 16.45 -9.74 21.08
C ASN A 247 15.04 -9.52 20.50
N PRO A 248 14.59 -10.33 19.52
CA PRO A 248 13.21 -10.27 19.01
C PRO A 248 12.11 -10.27 20.09
N ASN A 249 12.33 -10.97 21.21
CA ASN A 249 11.39 -11.01 22.35
C ASN A 249 11.20 -9.66 23.04
N GLU A 250 12.16 -8.74 22.89
CA GLU A 250 12.08 -7.38 23.44
C GLU A 250 11.41 -6.39 22.49
N LEU A 251 11.12 -6.83 21.25
CA LEU A 251 10.56 -5.98 20.20
C LEU A 251 9.03 -6.12 20.16
N SER A 252 8.35 -5.16 20.78
CA SER A 252 6.89 -5.04 20.72
C SER A 252 6.45 -4.38 19.40
N LEU A 253 6.61 -5.10 18.28
CA LEU A 253 6.26 -4.65 16.93
C LEU A 253 4.90 -5.15 16.45
N LEU A 254 4.65 -6.46 16.61
CA LEU A 254 3.40 -7.14 16.25
C LEU A 254 3.08 -8.20 17.32
N PRO A 255 1.80 -8.58 17.50
CA PRO A 255 1.45 -9.74 18.32
C PRO A 255 2.22 -10.98 17.85
N GLY A 256 2.92 -11.66 18.78
CA GLY A 256 3.70 -12.86 18.47
C GLY A 256 4.92 -12.63 17.57
N PHE A 257 5.40 -11.39 17.41
CA PHE A 257 6.53 -11.04 16.53
C PHE A 257 7.78 -11.91 16.72
N SER A 258 8.11 -12.29 17.95
CA SER A 258 9.30 -13.11 18.20
C SER A 258 9.17 -14.55 17.72
N SER A 259 7.96 -15.07 17.51
CA SER A 259 7.75 -16.45 17.03
C SER A 259 8.19 -16.69 15.57
N TYR A 260 8.55 -15.61 14.87
CA TYR A 260 9.08 -15.62 13.51
C TYR A 260 10.62 -15.75 13.43
N PHE A 261 11.32 -15.88 14.57
CA PHE A 261 12.79 -15.90 14.70
C PHE A 261 13.30 -17.04 15.62
#